data_AF-A0A3P8K3U0-F1
#
_entry.id   AF-A0A3P8K3U0-F1
#
_cell.length_a   1.000
_cell.length_b   1.000
_cell.length_c   1.000
_cell.angle_alpha   90.00
_cell.angle_beta   90.00
_cell.angle_gamma   90.00
#
_symmetry.space_group_name_H-M   'P 1'
#
loop_
_entity.id
_entity.type
_entity.pdbx_description
1 polymer ?
#
loop_
_entity_poly.entity_id
_entity_poly.type
_entity_poly.pdbx_seq_one_letter_code
_entity_poly.pdbx_strand_id
1 'polypeptide(L)'
;MPLNSTAGAQAIILEPRGNDVLVGALLCEPVSPAATAGVIFFNNAGFLNMCGHGTIGLIASLAWLGRIQPGRHLIETPVGDVSATLHEDGSVSVENVPARRWKKQIAVETAFGTVTGDIAWGGNWFFLINDHPFSIEPAQIPQLTEYAWAVREGLAAAGIRGDNGGRDRPR
;
A
#
# COMPACT_ATOMS: atom_id res chain seq x y z
N MET A 1 -0.96 -21.28 -18.75
CA MET A 1 0.43 -20.86 -18.45
C MET A 1 0.39 -20.08 -17.15
N PRO A 2 0.98 -20.55 -16.05
CA PRO A 2 0.95 -19.81 -14.80
C PRO A 2 1.89 -18.60 -14.93
N LEU A 3 1.35 -17.40 -14.65
CA LEU A 3 2.08 -16.13 -14.56
C LEU A 3 3.04 -16.20 -13.37
N ASN A 4 4.22 -16.77 -13.59
CA ASN A 4 5.30 -16.83 -12.59
C ASN A 4 6.43 -15.84 -12.89
N SER A 5 6.20 -14.85 -13.77
CA SER A 5 7.24 -13.89 -14.18
C SER A 5 7.05 -12.54 -13.50
N THR A 6 7.66 -12.38 -12.33
CA THR A 6 7.99 -11.06 -11.76
C THR A 6 8.76 -10.18 -12.76
N ALA A 7 9.40 -10.78 -13.76
CA ALA A 7 10.14 -10.08 -14.83
C ALA A 7 9.31 -9.00 -15.55
N GLY A 8 8.00 -9.21 -15.76
CA GLY A 8 7.15 -8.21 -16.40
C GLY A 8 6.95 -6.97 -15.52
N ALA A 9 6.64 -7.18 -14.24
CA ALA A 9 6.51 -6.12 -13.25
C ALA A 9 7.85 -5.39 -13.01
N GLN A 10 8.95 -6.13 -12.92
CA GLN A 10 10.29 -5.59 -12.73
C GLN A 10 10.74 -4.70 -13.90
N ALA A 11 10.44 -5.09 -15.14
CA ALA A 11 10.80 -4.29 -16.31
C ALA A 11 10.12 -2.90 -16.35
N ILE A 12 9.00 -2.75 -15.64
CA ILE A 12 8.19 -1.51 -15.56
C ILE A 12 8.62 -0.65 -14.37
N ILE A 13 8.86 -1.27 -13.20
CA ILE A 13 9.08 -0.53 -11.94
C ILE A 13 10.54 -0.24 -11.65
N LEU A 14 11.47 -1.10 -12.10
CA LEU A 14 12.88 -0.89 -11.84
C LEU A 14 13.50 0.08 -12.86
N GLU A 15 14.65 0.64 -12.50
CA GLU A 15 15.49 1.35 -13.45
C GLU A 15 15.80 0.46 -14.67
N PRO A 16 15.88 1.03 -15.88
CA PRO A 16 15.87 2.48 -16.18
C PRO A 16 14.47 3.08 -16.41
N ARG A 17 13.39 2.29 -16.33
CA ARG A 17 12.04 2.76 -16.69
C ARG A 17 11.25 3.35 -15.52
N GLY A 18 11.45 2.76 -14.34
CA GLY A 18 10.86 3.25 -13.10
C GLY A 18 11.92 3.73 -12.11
N ASN A 19 11.52 3.79 -10.85
CA ASN A 19 12.33 4.16 -9.71
C ASN A 19 11.69 3.57 -8.44
N ASP A 20 12.38 3.71 -7.30
CA ASP A 20 11.97 3.10 -6.04
C ASP A 20 10.64 3.62 -5.46
N VAL A 21 10.14 4.75 -5.95
CA VAL A 21 8.87 5.36 -5.49
C VAL A 21 7.69 4.85 -6.30
N LEU A 22 7.92 4.24 -7.47
CA LEU A 22 6.86 3.87 -8.39
C LEU A 22 6.07 2.65 -7.90
N VAL A 23 4.73 2.79 -7.91
CA VAL A 23 3.78 1.69 -7.75
C VAL A 23 3.05 1.48 -9.07
N GLY A 24 3.11 0.25 -9.58
CA GLY A 24 2.40 -0.19 -10.76
C GLY A 24 1.01 -0.72 -10.42
N ALA A 25 0.10 -0.56 -11.38
CA ALA A 25 -1.25 -1.10 -11.34
C ALA A 25 -1.52 -1.86 -12.64
N LEU A 26 -1.63 -3.18 -12.57
CA LEU A 26 -2.06 -3.99 -13.70
C LEU A 26 -3.59 -3.98 -13.74
N LEU A 27 -4.15 -3.31 -14.75
CA LEU A 27 -5.58 -3.32 -15.01
C LEU A 27 -6.02 -4.67 -15.58
N CYS A 28 -7.02 -5.27 -14.96
CA CYS A 28 -7.58 -6.56 -15.34
C CYS A 28 -9.07 -6.44 -15.70
N GLU A 29 -9.54 -7.35 -16.53
CA GLU A 29 -10.99 -7.58 -16.66
C GLU A 29 -11.56 -8.06 -15.32
N PRO A 30 -12.71 -7.50 -14.89
CA PRO A 30 -13.33 -7.93 -13.65
C PRO A 30 -13.92 -9.35 -13.79
N VAL A 31 -13.89 -10.12 -12.71
CA VAL A 31 -14.57 -11.42 -12.61
C VAL A 31 -16.07 -11.21 -12.42
N SER A 32 -16.46 -10.27 -11.54
CA SER A 32 -17.84 -9.89 -11.30
C SER A 32 -18.34 -8.90 -12.35
N PRO A 33 -19.51 -9.13 -12.98
CA PRO A 33 -20.11 -8.15 -13.89
C PRO A 33 -20.56 -6.86 -13.19
N ALA A 34 -20.62 -6.86 -11.85
CA ALA A 34 -20.91 -5.66 -11.07
C ALA A 34 -19.67 -4.80 -10.81
N ALA A 35 -18.47 -5.35 -11.03
CA ALA A 35 -17.23 -4.61 -10.87
C ALA A 35 -16.88 -3.83 -12.14
N THR A 36 -16.32 -2.64 -11.94
CA THR A 36 -15.83 -1.78 -13.02
C THR A 36 -14.52 -2.32 -13.60
N ALA A 37 -13.64 -2.86 -12.75
CA ALA A 37 -12.36 -3.43 -13.14
C ALA A 37 -11.79 -4.33 -12.04
N GLY A 38 -10.85 -5.19 -12.39
CA GLY A 38 -9.90 -5.77 -11.44
C GLY A 38 -8.55 -5.06 -11.49
N VAL A 39 -7.79 -5.09 -10.40
CA VAL A 39 -6.44 -4.51 -10.36
C VAL A 39 -5.48 -5.33 -9.51
N ILE A 40 -4.24 -5.45 -9.97
CA ILE A 40 -3.11 -6.01 -9.20
C ILE A 40 -2.04 -4.94 -9.04
N PHE A 41 -1.74 -4.56 -7.80
CA PHE A 41 -0.71 -3.57 -7.49
C PHE A 41 0.65 -4.22 -7.23
N PHE A 42 1.73 -3.53 -7.59
CA PHE A 42 3.10 -3.99 -7.38
C PHE A 42 4.08 -2.82 -7.28
N ASN A 43 5.19 -3.00 -6.56
CA ASN A 43 6.28 -2.04 -6.44
C ASN A 43 7.65 -2.75 -6.61
N ASN A 44 8.75 -2.05 -6.32
CA ASN A 44 10.11 -2.60 -6.41
C ASN A 44 10.36 -3.78 -5.44
N ALA A 45 9.55 -3.93 -4.39
CA ALA A 45 9.66 -5.00 -3.39
C ALA A 45 8.77 -6.21 -3.69
N GLY A 46 7.71 -6.05 -4.50
CA GLY A 46 6.82 -7.14 -4.89
C GLY A 46 5.37 -6.72 -5.08
N PHE A 47 4.46 -7.69 -5.03
CA PHE A 47 3.02 -7.45 -5.14
C PHE A 47 2.45 -6.87 -3.85
N LEU A 48 1.46 -6.00 -4.00
CA LEU A 48 0.75 -5.36 -2.91
C LEU A 48 -0.68 -5.92 -2.82
N ASN A 49 -1.20 -5.98 -1.60
CA ASN A 49 -2.58 -6.38 -1.35
C ASN A 49 -3.56 -5.30 -1.85
N MET A 50 -3.41 -4.08 -1.33
CA MET A 50 -4.23 -2.91 -1.67
C MET A 50 -3.33 -1.67 -1.70
N CYS A 51 -3.63 -0.73 -2.58
CA CYS A 51 -2.93 0.54 -2.70
C CYS A 51 -3.91 1.71 -2.86
N GLY A 52 -4.15 2.49 -1.79
CA GLY A 52 -5.14 3.57 -1.80
C GLY A 52 -4.85 4.64 -2.85
N HIS A 53 -3.61 5.13 -2.91
CA HIS A 53 -3.21 6.10 -3.93
C HIS A 53 -3.24 5.51 -5.35
N GLY A 54 -2.91 4.22 -5.48
CA GLY A 54 -2.99 3.49 -6.75
C GLY A 54 -4.43 3.37 -7.25
N THR A 55 -5.40 3.15 -6.36
CA THR A 55 -6.82 3.13 -6.70
C THR A 55 -7.31 4.52 -7.13
N ILE A 56 -6.90 5.59 -6.45
CA ILE A 56 -7.22 6.96 -6.87
C ILE A 56 -6.67 7.23 -8.27
N GLY A 57 -5.39 6.91 -8.50
CA GLY A 57 -4.76 7.07 -9.81
C GLY A 57 -5.41 6.22 -10.90
N LEU A 58 -5.83 5.00 -10.58
CA LEU A 58 -6.57 4.11 -11.48
C LEU A 58 -7.89 4.75 -11.92
N ILE A 59 -8.72 5.20 -10.96
CA ILE A 59 -10.02 5.81 -11.24
C ILE A 59 -9.85 7.07 -12.08
N ALA A 60 -8.93 7.96 -11.70
CA ALA A 60 -8.63 9.17 -12.46
C ALA A 60 -8.15 8.84 -13.90
N SER A 61 -7.33 7.80 -14.06
CA SER A 61 -6.83 7.37 -15.37
C SER A 61 -7.95 6.80 -16.25
N LEU A 62 -8.85 5.99 -15.69
CA LEU A 62 -10.00 5.44 -16.42
C LEU A 62 -10.96 6.55 -16.85
N ALA A 63 -11.18 7.54 -15.99
CA ALA A 63 -11.98 8.72 -16.30
C ALA A 63 -11.36 9.55 -17.43
N TRP A 64 -10.06 9.81 -17.36
CA TRP A 64 -9.31 10.51 -18.40
C TRP A 64 -9.35 9.78 -19.76
N LEU A 65 -9.33 8.45 -19.75
CA LEU A 65 -9.51 7.60 -20.95
C LEU A 65 -10.95 7.55 -21.48
N GLY A 66 -11.91 8.22 -20.82
CA GLY A 66 -13.32 8.19 -21.17
C GLY A 66 -14.02 6.85 -20.94
N ARG A 67 -13.43 5.96 -20.11
CA ARG A 67 -13.95 4.61 -19.86
C ARG A 67 -14.97 4.54 -18.73
N ILE A 68 -14.97 5.53 -17.84
CA ILE A 68 -15.93 5.67 -16.74
C ILE A 68 -16.39 7.13 -16.63
N GLN A 69 -17.48 7.34 -15.92
CA GLN A 69 -18.08 8.64 -15.61
C GLN A 69 -18.13 8.83 -14.09
N PRO A 70 -18.32 10.06 -13.57
CA PRO A 70 -18.56 10.28 -12.15
C PRO A 70 -19.62 9.34 -11.57
N GLY A 71 -19.35 8.81 -10.38
CA GLY A 71 -20.16 7.77 -9.76
C GLY A 71 -19.35 6.79 -8.92
N ARG A 72 -20.05 5.77 -8.40
CA ARG A 72 -19.47 4.72 -7.58
C ARG A 72 -18.99 3.56 -8.46
N HIS A 73 -17.75 3.16 -8.26
CA HIS A 73 -17.07 2.07 -8.94
C HIS A 73 -16.62 1.02 -7.95
N LEU A 74 -16.87 -0.24 -8.28
CA LEU A 74 -16.37 -1.38 -7.52
C LEU A 74 -15.12 -1.92 -8.23
N ILE A 75 -14.02 -2.04 -7.49
CA ILE A 75 -12.71 -2.47 -8.01
C ILE A 75 -12.30 -3.74 -7.28
N GLU A 76 -12.10 -4.83 -8.02
CA GLU A 76 -11.64 -6.10 -7.44
C GLU A 76 -10.12 -6.04 -7.18
N THR A 77 -9.70 -6.50 -6.01
CA THR A 77 -8.28 -6.61 -5.65
C THR A 77 -7.97 -8.01 -5.10
N PRO A 78 -6.69 -8.42 -5.00
CA PRO A 78 -6.32 -9.74 -4.45
C PRO A 78 -6.80 -9.99 -3.01
N VAL A 79 -7.13 -8.94 -2.26
CA VAL A 79 -7.59 -9.04 -0.86
C VAL A 79 -9.05 -8.63 -0.66
N GLY A 80 -9.82 -8.56 -1.74
CA GLY A 80 -11.24 -8.22 -1.74
C GLY A 80 -11.55 -6.92 -2.47
N ASP A 81 -12.85 -6.67 -2.64
CA ASP A 81 -13.31 -5.55 -3.44
C ASP A 81 -13.22 -4.24 -2.65
N VAL A 82 -12.85 -3.18 -3.36
CA VAL A 82 -12.75 -1.82 -2.84
C VAL A 82 -13.73 -0.95 -3.62
N SER A 83 -14.48 -0.10 -2.92
CA SER A 83 -15.32 0.88 -3.60
C SER A 83 -14.59 2.21 -3.73
N ALA A 84 -14.66 2.82 -4.91
CA ALA A 84 -14.18 4.16 -5.14
C ALA A 84 -15.31 5.00 -5.75
N THR A 85 -15.47 6.24 -5.27
CA THR A 85 -16.41 7.22 -5.83
C THR A 85 -15.60 8.27 -6.56
N LEU A 86 -15.80 8.38 -7.87
CA LEU A 86 -15.34 9.51 -8.68
C LEU A 86 -16.37 10.63 -8.57
N HIS A 87 -15.93 11.78 -8.07
CA HIS A 87 -16.77 12.97 -7.94
C HIS A 87 -16.73 13.81 -9.22
N GLU A 88 -17.73 14.68 -9.38
CA GLU A 88 -17.85 15.59 -10.53
C GLU A 88 -16.65 16.55 -10.67
N ASP A 89 -16.00 16.90 -9.56
CA ASP A 89 -14.81 17.76 -9.54
C ASP A 89 -13.50 17.00 -9.86
N GLY A 90 -13.60 15.70 -10.15
CA GLY A 90 -12.47 14.81 -10.44
C GLY A 90 -11.76 14.27 -9.20
N SER A 91 -12.18 14.64 -8.00
CA SER A 91 -11.68 14.01 -6.78
C SER A 91 -12.18 12.57 -6.65
N VAL A 92 -11.44 11.73 -5.92
CA VAL A 92 -11.79 10.32 -5.73
C VAL A 92 -11.80 10.00 -4.25
N SER A 93 -12.94 9.49 -3.75
CA SER A 93 -13.03 8.89 -2.41
C SER A 93 -12.92 7.39 -2.49
N VAL A 94 -12.05 6.77 -1.68
CA VAL A 94 -11.89 5.32 -1.62
C VAL A 94 -12.41 4.80 -0.29
N GLU A 95 -13.42 3.94 -0.35
CA GLU A 95 -13.91 3.15 0.78
C GLU A 95 -12.98 1.94 0.95
N ASN A 96 -12.01 2.12 1.84
CA ASN A 96 -10.99 1.11 2.09
C ASN A 96 -11.53 -0.06 2.93
N VAL A 97 -10.78 -1.16 3.00
CA VAL A 97 -11.10 -2.31 3.87
C VAL A 97 -11.23 -1.89 5.34
N PRO A 98 -12.03 -2.61 6.16
CA PRO A 98 -12.16 -2.31 7.58
C PRO A 98 -10.80 -2.24 8.28
N ALA A 99 -10.49 -1.07 8.83
CA ALA A 99 -9.26 -0.82 9.57
C ALA A 99 -9.44 -1.13 11.05
N ARG A 100 -8.39 -1.64 11.71
CA ARG A 100 -8.41 -1.95 13.14
C ARG A 100 -7.03 -1.81 13.77
N ARG A 101 -7.00 -1.46 15.06
CA ARG A 101 -5.78 -1.59 15.88
C ARG A 101 -5.69 -3.00 16.45
N TRP A 102 -4.52 -3.63 16.31
CA TRP A 102 -4.24 -4.94 16.86
C TRP A 102 -3.57 -4.86 18.23
N LYS A 103 -2.47 -4.13 18.33
CA LYS A 103 -1.73 -3.93 19.58
C LYS A 103 -1.45 -2.45 19.80
N LYS A 104 -1.43 -2.04 21.07
CA LYS A 104 -1.23 -0.66 21.49
C LYS A 104 0.05 -0.56 22.31
N GLN A 105 0.85 0.49 22.09
CA GLN A 105 2.05 0.82 22.88
C GLN A 105 3.03 -0.35 23.00
N ILE A 106 3.40 -0.93 21.86
CA ILE A 106 4.43 -1.96 21.76
C ILE A 106 5.79 -1.29 21.67
N ALA A 107 6.67 -1.65 22.61
CA ALA A 107 8.06 -1.24 22.62
C ALA A 107 8.91 -2.14 21.71
N VAL A 108 9.86 -1.54 21.00
CA VAL A 108 10.84 -2.23 20.17
C VAL A 108 12.20 -1.59 20.33
N GLU A 109 13.24 -2.42 20.51
CA GLU A 109 14.62 -1.97 20.58
C GLU A 109 15.17 -1.72 19.17
N THR A 110 15.84 -0.58 18.99
CA THR A 110 16.38 -0.13 17.70
C THR A 110 17.76 0.50 17.88
N ALA A 111 18.43 0.82 16.77
CA ALA A 111 19.68 1.61 16.80
C ALA A 111 19.51 3.02 17.40
N PHE A 112 18.27 3.51 17.50
CA PHE A 112 17.91 4.81 18.08
C PHE A 112 17.35 4.70 19.51
N GLY A 113 17.49 3.53 20.15
CA GLY A 113 16.90 3.22 21.45
C GLY A 113 15.51 2.60 21.35
N THR A 114 14.81 2.53 22.48
CA THR A 114 13.46 1.96 22.56
C THR A 114 12.45 2.88 21.89
N VAL A 115 11.74 2.36 20.88
CA VAL A 115 10.66 3.06 20.19
C VAL A 115 9.33 2.42 20.55
N THR A 116 8.30 3.24 20.82
CA THR A 116 6.96 2.74 21.16
C THR A 116 5.96 3.10 20.07
N GLY A 117 5.14 2.13 19.66
CA GLY A 117 4.13 2.33 18.64
C GLY A 117 2.95 1.36 18.70
N ASP A 118 1.92 1.65 17.92
CA ASP A 118 0.74 0.80 17.78
C ASP A 118 0.87 -0.08 16.53
N ILE A 119 0.40 -1.32 16.57
CA ILE A 119 0.29 -2.19 15.40
C ILE A 119 -1.15 -2.14 14.91
N ALA A 120 -1.36 -1.74 13.66
CA ALA A 120 -2.68 -1.58 13.07
C ALA A 120 -2.76 -2.15 11.64
N TRP A 121 -3.96 -2.58 11.26
CA TRP A 121 -4.30 -3.03 9.91
C TRP A 121 -5.17 -1.99 9.21
N GLY A 122 -4.83 -1.68 7.96
CA GLY A 122 -5.61 -0.81 7.07
C GLY A 122 -5.56 -1.24 5.60
N GLY A 123 -5.44 -2.54 5.34
CA GLY A 123 -5.12 -3.12 4.02
C GLY A 123 -3.65 -3.52 3.88
N ASN A 124 -2.79 -2.93 4.69
CA ASN A 124 -1.42 -3.37 5.00
C ASN A 124 -1.21 -3.24 6.53
N TRP A 125 -0.14 -3.85 7.04
CA TRP A 125 0.25 -3.81 8.45
C TRP A 125 1.19 -2.64 8.72
N PHE A 126 0.76 -1.75 9.61
CA PHE A 126 1.53 -0.56 9.99
C PHE A 126 1.98 -0.63 11.44
N PHE A 127 3.17 -0.10 11.69
CA PHE A 127 3.64 0.27 13.03
C PHE A 127 3.61 1.80 13.14
N LEU A 128 2.72 2.31 13.99
CA LEU A 128 2.40 3.73 14.10
C LEU A 128 3.16 4.33 15.29
N ILE A 129 4.07 5.26 15.02
CA ILE A 129 4.91 5.93 16.03
C ILE A 129 4.44 7.38 16.14
N ASN A 130 4.05 7.81 17.34
CA ASN A 130 3.64 9.19 17.59
C ASN A 130 4.76 10.04 18.20
N ASP A 131 5.71 9.42 18.91
CA ASP A 131 6.79 10.11 19.60
C ASP A 131 8.12 9.75 18.92
N HIS A 132 8.66 10.69 18.17
CA HIS A 132 9.93 10.57 17.47
C HIS A 132 10.62 11.95 17.40
N PRO A 133 11.97 12.01 17.33
CA PRO A 133 12.70 13.27 17.47
C PRO A 133 12.74 14.13 16.19
N PHE A 134 12.22 13.62 15.08
CA PHE A 134 12.30 14.26 13.76
C PHE A 134 11.08 15.12 13.44
N SER A 135 11.31 16.18 12.65
CA SER A 135 10.25 16.95 12.01
C SER A 135 9.84 16.29 10.69
N ILE A 136 8.54 16.26 10.40
CA ILE A 136 8.03 15.65 9.16
C ILE A 136 8.12 16.67 8.02
N GLU A 137 9.32 16.80 7.44
CA GLU A 137 9.62 17.74 6.36
C GLU A 137 10.45 17.06 5.25
N PRO A 138 10.33 17.50 3.98
CA PRO A 138 11.09 16.92 2.88
C PRO A 138 12.61 16.91 3.09
N ALA A 139 13.15 17.94 3.75
CA ALA A 139 14.58 18.03 4.05
C ALA A 139 15.07 16.92 5.00
N GLN A 140 14.18 16.29 5.77
CA GLN A 140 14.50 15.21 6.73
C GLN A 140 14.23 13.80 6.18
N ILE A 141 13.84 13.66 4.90
CA ILE A 141 13.56 12.35 4.28
C ILE A 141 14.68 11.33 4.53
N PRO A 142 15.99 11.66 4.39
CA PRO A 142 17.06 10.69 4.64
C PRO A 142 17.04 10.15 6.08
N GLN A 143 16.94 11.02 7.09
CA GLN A 143 16.93 10.63 8.50
C GLN A 143 15.65 9.88 8.88
N LEU A 144 14.50 10.33 8.37
CA LEU A 144 13.22 9.63 8.56
C LEU A 144 13.25 8.22 7.96
N THR A 145 13.89 8.06 6.80
CA THR A 145 14.07 6.76 6.13
C THR A 145 14.96 5.83 6.97
N GLU A 146 16.10 6.32 7.44
CA GLU A 146 17.02 5.57 8.29
C GLU A 146 16.33 5.12 9.59
N TYR A 147 15.62 6.03 10.24
CA TYR A 147 14.86 5.74 11.46
C TYR A 147 13.78 4.68 11.24
N ALA A 148 12.95 4.85 10.20
CA ALA A 148 11.91 3.88 9.86
C ALA A 148 12.50 2.49 9.53
N TRP A 149 13.66 2.45 8.88
CA TRP A 149 14.36 1.20 8.58
C TRP A 149 14.84 0.51 9.85
N ALA A 150 15.49 1.25 10.76
CA ALA A 150 15.96 0.73 12.04
C ALA A 150 14.81 0.17 12.90
N VAL A 151 13.65 0.86 12.92
CA VAL A 151 12.45 0.34 13.58
C VAL A 151 11.97 -0.95 12.93
N ARG A 152 11.92 -1.01 11.60
CA ARG A 152 11.47 -2.20 10.88
C ARG A 152 12.39 -3.40 11.13
N GLU A 153 13.69 -3.18 11.19
CA GLU A 153 14.68 -4.19 11.56
C GLU A 153 14.53 -4.65 13.01
N GLY A 154 14.32 -3.72 13.95
CA GLY A 154 14.04 -4.04 15.36
C GLY A 154 12.78 -4.89 15.50
N LEU A 155 11.69 -4.54 14.81
CA LEU A 155 10.46 -5.33 14.78
C LEU A 155 10.74 -6.71 14.20
N ALA A 156 11.52 -6.78 13.11
CA ALA A 156 11.93 -8.03 12.48
C ALA A 156 12.65 -8.96 13.47
N ALA A 157 13.68 -8.45 14.14
CA ALA A 157 14.50 -9.18 15.11
C ALA A 157 13.70 -9.64 16.33
N ALA A 158 12.79 -8.80 16.85
CA ALA A 158 11.95 -9.11 17.99
C ALA A 158 10.76 -10.04 17.66
N GLY A 159 10.58 -10.42 16.39
CA GLY A 159 9.43 -11.24 15.96
C GLY A 159 8.08 -10.54 16.11
N ILE A 160 8.05 -9.21 16.24
CA ILE A 160 6.83 -8.42 16.41
C ILE A 160 6.13 -8.28 15.05
N ARG A 161 4.91 -8.80 14.94
CA ARG A 161 4.15 -8.88 13.68
C ARG A 161 2.68 -8.52 13.88
N GLY A 162 1.98 -8.37 12.76
CA GLY A 162 0.52 -8.34 12.71
C GLY A 162 -0.09 -9.67 13.16
N ASP A 163 -1.42 -9.67 13.24
CA ASP A 163 -2.24 -10.85 13.56
C ASP A 163 -1.95 -12.04 12.61
N ASN A 164 -2.04 -13.27 13.10
CA ASN A 164 -1.72 -14.52 12.38
C ASN A 164 -0.34 -14.54 11.67
N GLY A 165 0.65 -13.80 12.19
CA GLY A 165 1.99 -13.71 11.58
C GLY A 165 2.05 -12.82 10.33
N GLY A 166 1.02 -12.00 10.11
CA GLY A 166 0.92 -11.06 9.00
C GLY A 166 2.18 -10.19 8.86
N ARG A 167 2.78 -10.27 7.67
CA ARG A 167 3.79 -9.35 7.14
C ARG A 167 3.20 -8.73 5.88
N ASP A 168 3.64 -7.53 5.50
CA ASP A 168 3.31 -6.90 4.21
C ASP A 168 3.91 -7.61 2.99
N ARG A 169 4.19 -8.92 3.09
CA ARG A 169 4.58 -9.74 1.96
C ARG A 169 3.42 -10.67 1.60
N PRO A 170 3.00 -10.72 0.33
CA PRO A 170 2.09 -11.76 -0.11
C PRO A 170 2.68 -13.14 0.21
N ARG A 171 1.80 -14.08 0.55
CA ARG A 171 2.17 -15.50 0.74
C ARG A 171 2.63 -16.12 -0.57
#